data_AF-A0A5S9M9E7-F1
#
_entry.id   AF-A0A5S9M9E7-F1
#
_cell.length_a   1.000
_cell.length_b   1.000
_cell.length_c   1.000
_cell.angle_alpha   90.00
_cell.angle_beta   90.00
_cell.angle_gamma   90.00
#
_symmetry.space_group_name_H-M   'P 1'
#
loop_
_entity.id
_entity.type
_entity.pdbx_description
1 polymer ?
#
loop_
_entity_poly.entity_id
_entity_poly.type
_entity_poly.pdbx_seq_one_letter_code
_entity_poly.pdbx_strand_id
1 'polypeptide(L)' 'MAIGESETELFIIGGSKLYEEMMPYADRLYITHIHHAFEGDRYFPYYNEDEWTIVSREKRPS' A
#
# COMPACT_ATOMS: atom_id res chain seq x y z
N MET A 1 -4.46 -34.67 1.92
CA MET A 1 -3.46 -34.04 2.81
C MET A 1 -3.40 -32.59 2.40
N ALA A 2 -4.10 -31.70 3.11
CA ALA A 2 -3.99 -30.27 2.87
C ALA A 2 -2.93 -29.75 3.84
N ILE A 3 -1.75 -29.43 3.32
CA ILE A 3 -0.83 -28.54 4.03
C ILE A 3 -1.49 -27.16 3.97
N GLY A 4 -1.92 -26.64 5.11
CA GLY A 4 -2.30 -25.24 5.20
C GLY A 4 -1.03 -24.43 5.02
N GLU A 5 -0.84 -23.85 3.84
CA GLU A 5 0.22 -22.88 3.65
C GLU A 5 -0.10 -21.67 4.54
N SER A 6 0.73 -21.43 5.56
CA SER A 6 0.71 -20.14 6.23
C SER A 6 1.28 -19.14 5.24
N GLU A 7 0.43 -18.39 4.53
CA GLU A 7 0.86 -17.23 3.77
C GLU A 7 1.56 -16.26 4.74
N THR A 8 2.89 -16.23 4.66
CA THR A 8 3.67 -15.24 5.40
C THR A 8 3.65 -13.97 4.56
N GLU A 9 2.83 -13.00 4.95
CA GLU A 9 2.82 -11.69 4.31
C GLU A 9 4.02 -10.84 4.79
N LEU A 10 4.83 -10.36 3.84
CA LEU A 10 5.87 -9.39 4.11
C LEU A 10 5.31 -7.96 3.97
N PHE A 11 5.43 -7.17 5.03
CA PHE A 11 4.97 -5.78 5.02
C PHE A 11 6.14 -4.81 4.80
N ILE A 12 6.02 -3.98 3.77
CA ILE A 12 6.89 -2.83 3.55
C ILE A 12 6.23 -1.61 4.18
N ILE A 13 6.87 -1.03 5.20
CA ILE A 13 6.31 0.11 5.98
C ILE A 13 7.02 1.45 5.71
N GLY A 14 7.81 1.51 4.63
CA GLY A 14 8.44 2.74 4.13
C GLY A 14 9.84 3.03 4.67
N GLY A 15 10.38 4.24 4.51
CA GLY A 15 9.76 5.46 3.94
C GLY A 15 9.78 5.55 2.40
N SER A 16 9.61 6.75 1.85
CA SER A 16 9.41 7.00 0.40
C SER A 16 10.36 6.19 -0.51
N LYS A 17 11.67 6.26 -0.27
CA LYS A 17 12.67 5.55 -1.07
C LYS A 17 12.47 4.02 -1.07
N LEU A 18 12.13 3.44 0.08
CA LEU A 18 11.86 2.00 0.15
C LEU A 18 10.57 1.66 -0.60
N TYR A 19 9.55 2.52 -0.53
CA TYR A 19 8.34 2.33 -1.33
C TYR A 19 8.64 2.39 -2.83
N GLU A 20 9.47 3.33 -3.29
CA GLU A 20 9.88 3.43 -4.71
C GLU A 20 10.60 2.16 -5.18
N GLU A 21 11.55 1.67 -4.40
CA GLU A 21 12.34 0.47 -4.73
C GLU A 21 11.50 -0.81 -4.70
N MET A 22 10.49 -0.87 -3.84
CA MET A 22 9.66 -2.08 -3.66
C MET A 22 8.37 -2.09 -4.49
N MET A 23 7.91 -0.95 -5.02
CA MET A 23 6.66 -0.84 -5.80
C MET A 23 6.55 -1.87 -6.94
N PRO A 24 7.61 -2.15 -7.73
CA PRO A 24 7.53 -3.15 -8.82
C PRO A 24 7.34 -4.59 -8.34
N TYR A 25 7.57 -4.87 -7.07
CA TYR A 25 7.47 -6.21 -6.47
C TYR A 25 6.25 -6.35 -5.54
N ALA A 26 5.47 -5.29 -5.35
CA ALA A 26 4.35 -5.30 -4.42
C ALA A 26 3.15 -6.02 -5.02
N ASP A 27 2.60 -6.99 -4.30
CA ASP A 27 1.35 -7.66 -4.70
C ASP A 27 0.10 -6.92 -4.22
N ARG A 28 0.22 -6.13 -3.13
CA ARG A 28 -0.90 -5.45 -2.47
C ARG A 28 -0.47 -4.10 -1.90
N LEU A 29 -1.38 -3.13 -1.99
CA LEU A 29 -1.26 -1.83 -1.34
C LEU A 29 -2.32 -1.66 -0.25
N TYR A 30 -1.87 -1.40 0.97
CA TYR A 30 -2.73 -1.00 2.08
C TYR A 30 -2.66 0.52 2.23
N ILE A 31 -3.62 1.25 1.67
CA ILE A 31 -3.56 2.71 1.56
C ILE A 31 -4.62 3.37 2.44
N THR A 32 -4.19 4.32 3.27
CA THR A 32 -5.09 5.20 4.02
C THR A 32 -5.09 6.59 3.40
N HIS A 33 -6.21 7.02 2.84
CA HIS A 33 -6.38 8.36 2.30
C HIS A 33 -6.82 9.30 3.43
N ILE A 34 -5.94 10.22 3.83
CA ILE A 34 -6.27 11.27 4.81
C ILE A 34 -6.69 12.52 4.05
N HIS A 35 -7.92 12.98 4.26
CA HIS A 35 -8.46 14.19 3.61
C HIS A 35 -7.98 15.46 4.33
N HIS A 36 -6.66 15.65 4.38
CA HIS A 36 -6.00 16.82 4.92
C HIS A 36 -4.75 17.12 4.10
N ALA A 37 -4.45 18.40 3.89
CA ALA A 37 -3.24 18.81 3.21
C ALA A 37 -2.12 19.00 4.23
N PHE A 38 -1.00 18.32 4.02
CA PHE A 38 0.18 18.45 4.87
C PHE A 38 1.33 19.06 4.06
N GLU A 39 2.15 19.88 4.71
CA GLU A 39 3.49 20.18 4.21
C GLU A 39 4.38 18.96 4.45
N GLY A 40 5.19 18.60 3.47
CA GLY A 40 6.06 17.42 3.55
C GLY A 40 7.22 17.50 2.56
N ASP A 41 8.33 16.85 2.94
CA ASP A 41 9.53 16.69 2.13
C ASP A 41 9.63 15.29 1.52
N ARG A 42 8.66 14.41 1.82
CA ARG A 42 8.55 13.04 1.34
C ARG A 42 7.13 12.70 0.97
N TYR A 43 6.99 11.95 -0.12
CA TYR A 43 5.71 11.56 -0.68
C TYR A 43 5.68 10.04 -0.91
N PHE A 44 4.48 9.47 -0.94
CA PHE A 44 4.30 8.10 -1.42
C PHE A 44 4.58 8.08 -2.95
N PRO A 45 5.15 7.00 -3.50
CA PRO A 45 5.41 6.92 -4.94
C PRO A 45 4.12 7.07 -5.73
N TYR A 46 4.21 7.64 -6.93
CA TYR A 46 3.11 7.60 -7.88
C TYR A 46 2.81 6.14 -8.25
N TYR A 47 1.53 5.77 -8.23
CA TYR A 47 1.03 4.52 -8.75
C TYR A 47 -0.21 4.81 -9.59
N ASN A 48 -0.33 4.14 -10.72
CA ASN A 48 -1.49 4.26 -11.60
C ASN A 48 -2.64 3.44 -11.02
N GLU A 49 -3.70 4.09 -10.52
CA GLU A 49 -4.85 3.39 -9.92
C GLU A 49 -5.50 2.39 -10.88
N ASP A 50 -5.44 2.62 -12.20
CA ASP A 50 -6.00 1.72 -13.21
C ASP A 50 -5.24 0.38 -13.32
N GLU A 51 -4.01 0.30 -12.81
CA GLU A 51 -3.22 -0.94 -12.74
C GLU A 51 -3.58 -1.79 -11.52
N TRP A 52 -4.37 -1.26 -10.59
CA TRP A 52 -4.72 -1.93 -9.33
C TRP A 52 -6.22 -2.23 -9.26
N THR A 53 -6.55 -3.36 -8.62
CA THR A 53 -7.94 -3.71 -8.32
C THR A 53 -8.24 -3.44 -6.86
N ILE A 54 -9.30 -2.66 -6.58
CA ILE A 54 -9.76 -2.41 -5.21
C ILE A 54 -10.39 -3.70 -4.65
N VAL A 55 -9.73 -4.31 -3.67
CA VAL A 55 -10.23 -5.52 -2.97
C VAL A 55 -11.09 -5.21 -1.75
N SER A 56 -10.86 -4.06 -1.09
CA SER A 56 -11.61 -3.62 0.08
C SER A 56 -11.51 -2.11 0.22
N ARG A 57 -12.58 -1.47 0.71
CA ARG A 57 -12.62 -0.04 1.00
C ARG A 57 -13.54 0.24 2.17
N GLU A 58 -13.03 0.92 3.18
CA GLU A 58 -13.80 1.37 4.34
C GLU A 58 -13.67 2.89 4.47
N LYS A 59 -14.80 3.60 4.66
CA LYS A 59 -14.80 5.03 4.96
C LYS A 59 -15.02 5.24 6.45
N ARG A 60 -14.05 5.84 7.12
CA ARG A 60 -14.17 6.27 8.53
C ARG A 60 -14.75 7.69 8.58
N PRO A 61 -15.55 8.03 9.61
CA PRO A 61 -15.95 9.41 9.84
C PRO A 61 -14.72 10.29 10.05
N SER A 62 -14.80 11.52 9.52
CA SER A 62 -13.78 12.57 9.62
C SER A 62 -13.87 13.33 10.92
#